data_AF-A0A4Q0MAQ8-F1
#
_entry.id   AF-A0A4Q0MAQ8-F1
#
_cell.length_a   1.000
_cell.length_b   1.000
_cell.length_c   1.000
_cell.angle_alpha   90.00
_cell.angle_beta   90.00
_cell.angle_gamma   90.00
#
_symmetry.space_group_name_H-M   'P 1'
#
loop_
_entity.id
_entity.type
_entity.pdbx_description
1 polymer ?
#
loop_
_entity_poly.entity_id
_entity_poly.type
_entity_poly.pdbx_seq_one_letter_code
_entity_poly.pdbx_strand_id
1 'polypeptide(L)'
;MKTITSSLAALAVIAIITALSAFKTTSTATTEKSERRATLWYEYNGGDATQASSYDLMASQPADDEEASNLCPETGQVCVIRATSGSGDHPAVFSSSFQTEINTAISTGNETSNVKLRGN
;
A
#
# COMPACT_ATOMS: atom_id res chain seq x y z
N MET A 1 45.52 -48.66 -51.22
CA MET A 1 44.30 -48.63 -52.05
C MET A 1 43.09 -48.69 -51.13
N LYS A 2 42.04 -47.95 -51.50
CA LYS A 2 40.91 -47.52 -50.68
C LYS A 2 39.70 -48.39 -50.97
N THR A 3 39.07 -49.00 -49.95
CA THR A 3 37.76 -49.67 -49.99
C THR A 3 37.53 -50.33 -48.61
N ILE A 4 36.36 -50.43 -47.95
CA ILE A 4 34.95 -50.09 -48.15
C ILE A 4 34.35 -49.92 -46.73
N THR A 5 33.39 -49.01 -46.63
CA THR A 5 32.41 -48.85 -45.55
C THR A 5 31.74 -50.16 -45.11
N SER A 6 31.30 -50.26 -43.86
CA SER A 6 29.88 -50.41 -43.50
C SER A 6 29.66 -51.21 -42.21
N SER A 7 28.99 -50.53 -41.28
CA SER A 7 27.95 -51.04 -40.37
C SER A 7 28.34 -52.03 -39.28
N LEU A 8 28.05 -51.64 -38.03
CA LEU A 8 27.12 -52.27 -37.08
C LEU A 8 27.22 -51.44 -35.79
N ALA A 9 26.27 -50.55 -35.53
CA ALA A 9 25.14 -50.81 -34.64
C ALA A 9 25.58 -51.21 -33.22
N ALA A 10 25.46 -50.29 -32.26
CA ALA A 10 24.73 -50.52 -31.02
C ALA A 10 24.69 -49.25 -30.16
N LEU A 11 23.46 -48.90 -29.78
CA LEU A 11 23.13 -47.89 -28.79
C LEU A 11 23.81 -48.19 -27.44
N ALA A 12 24.36 -47.15 -26.81
CA ALA A 12 24.42 -47.09 -25.35
C ALA A 12 23.92 -45.71 -24.93
N VAL A 13 22.72 -45.71 -24.36
CA VAL A 13 22.00 -44.55 -23.83
C VAL A 13 22.81 -43.93 -22.70
N ILE A 14 23.29 -42.71 -22.89
CA ILE A 14 23.87 -41.92 -21.80
C ILE A 14 22.71 -41.29 -21.04
N ALA A 15 22.33 -41.90 -19.92
CA ALA A 15 21.46 -41.28 -18.94
C ALA A 15 22.22 -40.14 -18.26
N ILE A 16 22.01 -38.91 -18.74
CA ILE A 16 22.53 -37.71 -18.09
C ILE A 16 21.63 -37.44 -16.89
N ILE A 17 22.10 -37.81 -15.70
CA ILE A 17 21.51 -37.37 -14.44
C ILE A 17 21.89 -35.90 -14.27
N THR A 18 20.98 -34.99 -14.62
CA THR A 18 21.11 -33.58 -14.22
C THR A 18 20.89 -33.50 -12.73
N ALA A 19 22.00 -33.39 -11.98
CA ALA A 19 21.98 -33.01 -10.58
C ALA A 19 21.38 -31.59 -10.49
N LEU A 20 20.11 -31.50 -10.08
CA LEU A 20 19.51 -30.26 -9.60
C LEU A 20 20.27 -29.87 -8.33
N SER A 21 21.20 -28.93 -8.47
CA SER A 21 21.79 -28.21 -7.35
C SER A 21 20.65 -27.48 -6.63
N ALA A 22 20.21 -28.06 -5.52
CA ALA A 22 19.36 -27.40 -4.54
C ALA A 22 20.15 -26.21 -3.98
N PHE A 23 20.06 -25.07 -4.67
CA PHE A 23 20.43 -23.77 -4.15
C PHE A 23 19.46 -23.46 -3.02
N LYS A 24 19.79 -23.94 -1.82
CA LYS A 24 19.21 -23.41 -0.59
C LYS A 24 19.74 -22.00 -0.46
N THR A 25 19.05 -21.05 -1.07
CA THR A 25 19.06 -19.68 -0.60
C THR A 25 18.51 -19.72 0.81
N THR A 26 19.41 -19.87 1.79
CA THR A 26 19.16 -19.41 3.13
C THR A 26 19.04 -17.89 3.02
N SER A 27 17.86 -17.43 2.61
CA SER A 27 17.41 -16.11 2.96
C SER A 27 17.23 -16.15 4.47
N THR A 28 18.28 -15.78 5.20
CA THR A 28 18.09 -15.14 6.49
C THR A 28 17.20 -13.94 6.21
N ALA A 29 15.89 -14.15 6.32
CA ALA A 29 14.94 -13.10 6.55
C ALA A 29 15.33 -12.51 7.91
N THR A 30 16.24 -11.54 7.89
CA THR A 30 16.24 -10.47 8.87
C THR A 30 14.79 -10.00 8.89
N THR A 31 14.07 -10.39 9.94
CA THR A 31 12.79 -9.79 10.28
C THR A 31 13.13 -8.38 10.72
N GLU A 32 13.42 -7.51 9.75
CA GLU A 32 13.10 -6.11 9.89
C GLU A 32 11.60 -6.11 10.13
N LYS A 33 11.25 -5.78 11.36
CA LYS A 33 9.88 -5.53 11.79
C LYS A 33 9.42 -4.32 10.97
N SER A 34 9.05 -4.55 9.71
CA SER A 34 8.29 -3.64 8.90
C SER A 34 6.97 -3.51 9.65
N GLU A 35 6.91 -2.53 10.55
CA GLU A 35 5.66 -2.06 11.11
C GLU A 35 4.83 -1.66 9.90
N ARG A 36 3.94 -2.56 9.50
CA ARG A 36 3.06 -2.39 8.37
C ARG A 36 2.19 -1.19 8.74
N ARG A 37 2.57 -0.02 8.23
CA ARG A 37 1.86 1.23 8.54
C ARG A 37 0.39 1.02 8.19
N ALA A 38 -0.46 1.11 9.20
CA ALA A 38 -1.89 0.93 9.02
C ALA A 38 -2.45 2.18 8.35
N THR A 39 -3.53 2.02 7.60
CA THR A 39 -4.32 3.15 7.11
C THR A 39 -5.49 3.33 8.07
N LEU A 40 -5.60 4.52 8.66
CA LEU A 40 -6.57 4.85 9.71
C LEU A 40 -7.30 6.14 9.36
N TRP A 41 -8.41 6.38 10.05
CA TRP A 41 -9.17 7.61 9.98
C TRP A 41 -8.71 8.61 11.05
N TYR A 42 -8.52 9.86 10.63
CA TYR A 42 -8.08 10.97 11.47
C TYR A 42 -9.08 12.11 11.35
N GLU A 43 -9.39 12.76 12.47
CA GLU A 43 -10.27 13.92 12.54
C GLU A 43 -9.48 15.21 12.33
N TYR A 44 -10.06 16.14 11.56
CA TYR A 44 -9.50 17.44 11.33
C TYR A 44 -9.66 18.35 12.57
N ASN A 45 -8.56 18.80 13.15
CA ASN A 45 -8.52 19.63 14.36
C ASN A 45 -8.29 21.13 14.10
N GLY A 46 -8.13 21.53 12.82
CA GLY A 46 -7.95 22.91 12.38
C GLY A 46 -6.56 23.22 11.78
N GLY A 47 -6.41 24.41 11.20
CA GLY A 47 -5.17 24.84 10.55
C GLY A 47 -5.19 24.69 9.03
N ASP A 48 -4.12 24.14 8.46
CA ASP A 48 -4.00 23.86 7.02
C ASP A 48 -4.35 22.39 6.78
N ALA A 49 -5.47 22.15 6.11
CA ALA A 49 -5.97 20.81 5.79
C ALA A 49 -4.98 19.96 4.99
N THR A 50 -3.96 20.54 4.36
CA THR A 50 -2.92 19.80 3.63
C THR A 50 -1.73 19.39 4.49
N GLN A 51 -1.76 19.69 5.80
CA GLN A 51 -0.71 19.32 6.75
C GLN A 51 -1.16 18.17 7.65
N ALA A 52 -0.29 17.17 7.81
CA ALA A 52 -0.54 16.02 8.68
C ALA A 52 -0.77 16.42 10.15
N SER A 53 -0.14 17.50 10.61
CA SER A 53 -0.29 18.02 11.98
C SER A 53 -1.66 18.61 12.28
N SER A 54 -2.49 18.84 11.27
CA SER A 54 -3.85 19.35 11.41
C SER A 54 -4.89 18.25 11.64
N TYR A 55 -4.44 17.04 11.97
CA TYR A 55 -5.29 15.88 12.16
C TYR A 55 -4.85 15.03 13.34
N ASP A 56 -5.84 14.56 14.10
CA ASP A 56 -5.65 13.66 15.24
C ASP A 56 -6.34 12.32 14.98
N LEU A 57 -5.79 11.25 15.52
CA LEU A 57 -6.35 9.91 15.39
C LEU A 57 -7.74 9.87 16.05
N MET A 58 -8.73 9.38 15.33
CA MET A 58 -10.08 9.26 15.87
C MET A 58 -10.11 8.22 17.00
N ALA A 59 -10.79 8.58 18.10
CA ALA A 59 -10.97 7.69 19.25
C ALA A 59 -11.72 6.39 18.90
N SER A 60 -12.61 6.45 17.89
CA SER A 60 -13.27 5.30 17.29
C SER A 60 -13.04 5.31 15.79
N GLN A 61 -12.63 4.18 15.23
CA GLN A 61 -12.41 4.02 13.80
C GLN A 61 -13.70 3.57 13.12
N PRO A 62 -14.22 4.29 12.12
CA PRO A 62 -15.37 3.83 11.35
C PRO A 62 -15.01 2.55 10.60
N ALA A 63 -15.99 1.64 10.48
CA ALA A 63 -15.82 0.36 9.82
C ALA A 63 -15.66 0.49 8.29
N ASP A 64 -16.25 1.55 7.72
CA ASP A 64 -16.26 1.81 6.29
C ASP A 64 -16.39 3.31 5.96
N ASP A 65 -16.39 3.62 4.66
CA ASP A 65 -16.45 4.98 4.14
C ASP A 65 -17.82 5.64 4.40
N GLU A 66 -18.91 4.86 4.54
CA GLU A 66 -20.26 5.37 4.81
C GLU A 66 -20.38 5.80 6.27
N GLU A 67 -19.91 4.97 7.20
CA GLU A 67 -19.82 5.33 8.61
C GLU A 67 -18.93 6.56 8.81
N ALA A 68 -17.81 6.66 8.10
CA ALA A 68 -16.93 7.84 8.15
C ALA A 68 -17.64 9.12 7.70
N SER A 69 -18.40 9.08 6.60
CA SER A 69 -19.19 10.23 6.12
C SER A 69 -20.27 10.65 7.13
N ASN A 70 -20.89 9.69 7.82
CA ASN A 70 -21.93 9.97 8.83
C ASN A 70 -21.39 10.63 10.11
N LEU A 71 -20.07 10.63 10.35
CA LEU A 71 -19.44 11.28 11.51
C LEU A 71 -19.28 12.80 11.35
N CYS A 72 -19.64 13.34 10.19
CA CYS A 72 -19.32 14.71 9.78
C CYS A 72 -20.54 15.64 9.84
N PRO A 73 -20.81 16.31 10.98
CA PRO A 73 -21.92 17.25 11.08
C PRO A 73 -21.71 18.46 10.14
N GLU A 74 -22.81 18.93 9.54
CA GLU A 74 -22.87 19.89 8.42
C GLU A 74 -22.01 21.16 8.63
N THR A 75 -21.00 21.36 7.78
CA THR A 75 -20.29 22.62 7.43
C THR A 75 -19.34 22.33 6.24
N GLY A 76 -19.21 23.12 5.16
CA GLY A 76 -18.36 22.78 3.98
C GLY A 76 -16.82 22.73 4.15
N GLN A 77 -16.28 22.04 5.17
CA GLN A 77 -14.85 21.90 5.50
C GLN A 77 -14.45 20.42 5.58
N VAL A 78 -13.14 20.14 5.57
CA VAL A 78 -12.64 18.77 5.82
C VAL A 78 -13.06 18.32 7.22
N CYS A 79 -13.57 17.09 7.30
CA CYS A 79 -14.04 16.48 8.53
C CYS A 79 -13.05 15.43 9.05
N VAL A 80 -12.90 14.36 8.26
CA VAL A 80 -12.03 13.24 8.55
C VAL A 80 -11.32 12.83 7.27
N ILE A 81 -10.11 12.28 7.44
CA ILE A 81 -9.32 11.75 6.35
C ILE A 81 -8.86 10.34 6.64
N ARG A 82 -8.68 9.54 5.59
CA ARG A 82 -8.06 8.23 5.67
C ARG A 82 -6.61 8.32 5.21
N ALA A 83 -5.67 8.09 6.13
CA ALA A 83 -4.24 8.28 5.88
C ALA A 83 -3.38 7.20 6.51
N THR A 84 -2.15 7.06 6.01
CA THR A 84 -1.15 6.14 6.56
C THR A 84 -0.70 6.59 7.94
N SER A 85 -0.55 5.67 8.88
CA SER A 85 -0.11 5.95 10.25
C SER A 85 1.29 6.54 10.31
N GLY A 86 1.40 7.66 11.03
CA GLY A 86 2.61 8.41 11.28
C GLY A 86 3.22 8.09 12.64
N SER A 87 3.63 9.13 13.36
CA SER A 87 4.15 9.04 14.72
C SER A 87 3.11 9.53 15.72
N GLY A 88 2.90 8.79 16.81
CA GLY A 88 1.88 9.11 17.81
C GLY A 88 0.48 9.02 17.21
N ASP A 89 -0.37 10.00 17.56
CA ASP A 89 -1.77 10.07 17.11
C ASP A 89 -1.93 10.87 15.80
N HIS A 90 -0.84 11.15 15.08
CA HIS A 90 -0.87 11.88 13.81
C HIS A 90 -0.63 10.97 12.60
N PRO A 91 -1.19 11.31 11.43
CA PRO A 91 -0.87 10.60 10.21
C PRO A 91 0.57 10.88 9.78
N ALA A 92 1.09 10.05 8.88
CA ALA A 92 2.37 10.31 8.23
C ALA A 92 2.28 11.59 7.36
N VAL A 93 3.43 12.19 7.06
CA VAL A 93 3.50 13.34 6.15
C VAL A 93 2.81 13.00 4.83
N PHE A 94 1.93 13.89 4.38
CA PHE A 94 1.14 13.68 3.17
C PHE A 94 1.99 13.77 1.92
N SER A 95 1.72 12.88 0.96
CA SER A 95 2.25 13.03 -0.39
C SER A 95 1.59 14.23 -1.08
N SER A 96 2.26 14.78 -2.10
CA SER A 96 1.68 15.82 -2.95
C SER A 96 0.36 15.39 -3.62
N SER A 97 0.24 14.10 -3.97
CA SER A 97 -1.00 13.54 -4.53
C SER A 97 -2.15 13.60 -3.52
N PHE A 98 -1.89 13.30 -2.25
CA PHE A 98 -2.92 13.33 -1.22
C PHE A 98 -3.30 14.76 -0.83
N GLN A 99 -2.35 15.68 -0.78
CA GLN A 99 -2.64 17.12 -0.65
C GLN A 99 -3.51 17.64 -1.80
N THR A 100 -3.27 17.16 -3.02
CA THR A 100 -4.08 17.51 -4.20
C THR A 100 -5.50 16.95 -4.07
N GLU A 101 -5.65 15.71 -3.56
CA GLU A 101 -6.95 15.10 -3.29
C GLU A 101 -7.75 15.94 -2.28
N ILE A 102 -7.13 16.35 -1.16
CA ILE A 102 -7.73 17.21 -0.14
C ILE A 102 -8.20 18.54 -0.74
N ASN A 103 -7.33 19.23 -1.49
CA ASN A 103 -7.69 20.50 -2.14
C ASN A 103 -8.82 20.34 -3.17
N THR A 104 -8.84 19.22 -3.89
CA THR A 104 -9.89 18.91 -4.86
C THR A 104 -11.23 18.68 -4.16
N ALA A 105 -11.24 17.92 -3.08
CA ALA A 105 -12.44 17.68 -2.28
C ALA A 105 -13.01 19.01 -1.76
N ILE A 106 -12.18 19.84 -1.12
CA ILE A 106 -12.57 21.16 -0.61
C ILE A 106 -13.12 22.06 -1.72
N SER A 107 -12.40 22.20 -2.83
CA SER A 107 -12.78 23.14 -3.89
C SER A 107 -14.03 22.73 -4.66
N THR A 108 -14.29 21.43 -4.77
CA THR A 108 -15.46 20.90 -5.47
C THR A 108 -16.65 20.64 -4.54
N GLY A 109 -16.43 20.63 -3.22
CA GLY A 109 -17.44 20.22 -2.24
C GLY A 109 -17.80 18.74 -2.32
N ASN A 110 -17.00 17.91 -3.01
CA ASN A 110 -17.26 16.49 -3.18
C ASN A 110 -16.30 15.65 -2.35
N GLU A 111 -16.83 14.69 -1.61
CA GLU A 111 -16.04 13.72 -0.88
C GLU A 111 -15.26 12.79 -1.82
N THR A 112 -14.19 12.21 -1.29
CA THR A 112 -13.44 11.14 -1.95
C THR A 112 -13.43 9.89 -1.08
N SER A 113 -12.71 8.86 -1.53
CA SER A 113 -12.45 7.67 -0.72
C SER A 113 -11.57 7.96 0.50
N ASN A 114 -10.79 9.04 0.52
CA ASN A 114 -9.88 9.34 1.63
C ASN A 114 -10.14 10.68 2.31
N VAL A 115 -11.06 11.48 1.79
CA VAL A 115 -11.39 12.80 2.34
C VAL A 115 -12.89 12.91 2.47
N LYS A 116 -13.37 12.99 3.71
CA LYS A 116 -14.78 13.25 4.01
C LYS A 116 -14.94 14.71 4.36
N LEU A 117 -16.00 15.29 3.84
CA LEU A 117 -16.31 16.70 4.04
C LEU A 117 -17.49 16.75 5.00
N ARG A 118 -17.48 17.74 5.87
CA ARG A 118 -18.69 18.12 6.58
C ARG A 118 -19.67 18.66 5.50
N GLY A 119 -20.93 18.21 5.54
CA GLY A 119 -21.94 18.54 4.51
C GLY A 119 -22.13 20.05 4.35
N ASN A 120 -22.55 20.51 3.17
CA ASN A 120 -22.88 21.93 2.93
C ASN A 120 -24.37 22.19 3.11
#